data_AF-A0A1T0CAH4-F1
#
_entry.id   AF-A0A1T0CAH4-F1
#
_cell.length_a   1.000
_cell.length_b   1.000
_cell.length_c   1.000
_cell.angle_alpha   90.00
_cell.angle_beta   90.00
_cell.angle_gamma   90.00
#
_symmetry.space_group_name_H-M   'P 1'
#
loop_
_entity.id
_entity.type
_entity.pdbx_description
1 polymer ?
#
loop_
_entity_poly.entity_id
_entity_poly.type
_entity_poly.pdbx_seq_one_letter_code
_entity_poly.pdbx_strand_id
1 'polypeptide(L)'
;MTLVDKFVTHVIAESSFEEMDRIYLTNRVLARVGDGVLEVETNLDKLINLKDQLVEEAVQLETIEDSQTAREILGAELMDLVTPCPSQVNRDFWATYTQSPEKAIEDFYQLSQKNDYIKLKAIAKNIAYRVPSDYGELEITINLSKPEKDPKEIAAAKLVQASNYPQCQLCLENEGYHGRVNHPARSNHRIIRFEMAGQEWGFQYSPYAYFNEHCIFLDGQHRPMAISRHSFERLLAIVEQFPGYFAGSNADLPIVGGSILTHDHYQGGRHIFPMELAPLQKAFRFTGFEQVKAGIVKWPMSVLRLTSDSKEDLINLADNILQEWRQYSDPSVQVLAETDGTPHHTITPIARKRDGQFELDLVLRDNQTSPEHPDGIYHPHKDVQHIKKENIGLIEVMGLAILPPRLKAEVEQVASYLVGDGDAVVDYHQEWADQLRVHHPDLTDKEKALEIVKDSVGTIFARVLEDAGVYKQTEQGQAAFMRFVEQVGILSD
;
A
#
# COMPACT_ATOMS: atom_id res chain seq x y z
N MET A 1 16.95 37.34 6.29
CA MET A 1 17.20 36.27 7.29
C MET A 1 17.89 35.14 6.56
N THR A 2 18.90 34.55 7.19
CA THR A 2 19.66 33.45 6.60
C THR A 2 18.84 32.16 6.62
N LEU A 3 19.20 31.20 5.79
CA LEU A 3 18.56 29.89 5.66
C LEU A 3 18.49 29.16 7.01
N VAL A 4 19.61 29.12 7.74
CA VAL A 4 19.68 28.49 9.07
C VAL A 4 18.80 29.20 10.08
N ASP A 5 18.82 30.54 10.11
CA ASP A 5 18.03 31.31 11.06
C ASP A 5 16.52 31.12 10.82
N LYS A 6 16.08 31.09 9.56
CA LYS A 6 14.69 30.74 9.24
C LYS A 6 14.35 29.31 9.65
N PHE A 7 15.19 28.34 9.30
CA PHE A 7 14.95 26.93 9.65
C PHE A 7 14.83 26.73 11.16
N VAL A 8 15.79 27.26 11.95
CA VAL A 8 15.77 27.18 13.41
C VAL A 8 14.55 27.89 14.00
N THR A 9 14.13 29.04 13.43
CA THR A 9 12.91 29.72 13.84
C THR A 9 11.67 28.83 13.68
N HIS A 10 11.55 28.13 12.54
CA HIS A 10 10.48 27.15 12.35
C HIS A 10 10.60 25.99 13.32
N VAL A 11 11.80 25.44 13.55
CA VAL A 11 12.01 24.35 14.52
C VAL A 11 11.49 24.74 15.90
N ILE A 12 11.84 25.92 16.40
CA ILE A 12 11.38 26.43 17.71
C ILE A 12 9.84 26.58 17.71
N ALA A 13 9.27 27.19 16.68
CA ALA A 13 7.83 27.41 16.60
C ALA A 13 7.01 26.10 16.49
N GLU A 14 7.63 25.02 16.02
CA GLU A 14 6.97 23.79 15.63
C GLU A 14 7.24 22.60 16.56
N SER A 15 8.06 22.79 17.59
CA SER A 15 8.52 21.76 18.53
C SER A 15 8.41 22.22 20.00
N SER A 16 9.03 21.47 20.91
CA SER A 16 9.14 21.83 22.33
C SER A 16 10.37 22.68 22.66
N PHE A 17 11.21 23.04 21.68
CA PHE A 17 12.35 23.92 21.89
C PHE A 17 11.88 25.35 22.16
N GLU A 18 12.66 26.09 22.94
CA GLU A 18 12.39 27.49 23.26
C GLU A 18 13.41 28.41 22.57
N GLU A 19 13.15 29.72 22.57
CA GLU A 19 14.07 30.71 21.98
C GLU A 19 15.48 30.67 22.61
N MET A 20 15.57 30.24 23.89
CA MET A 20 16.85 30.01 24.57
C MET A 20 17.73 28.95 23.86
N ASP A 21 17.10 28.00 23.14
CA ASP A 21 17.77 26.91 22.45
C ASP A 21 18.29 27.32 21.06
N ARG A 22 18.03 28.54 20.57
CA ARG A 22 18.42 28.96 19.20
C ARG A 22 19.89 28.71 18.90
N ILE A 23 20.80 29.12 19.79
CA ILE A 23 22.24 28.92 19.59
C ILE A 23 22.57 27.41 19.53
N TYR A 24 21.95 26.62 20.41
CA TYR A 24 22.11 25.17 20.41
C TYR A 24 21.63 24.58 19.08
N LEU A 25 20.43 24.91 18.63
CA LEU A 25 19.83 24.41 17.39
C LEU A 25 20.63 24.83 16.15
N THR A 26 21.09 26.08 16.08
CA THR A 26 22.00 26.54 15.03
C THR A 26 23.23 25.64 14.96
N ASN A 27 23.90 25.40 16.09
CA ASN A 27 25.08 24.52 16.12
C ASN A 27 24.74 23.07 15.72
N ARG A 28 23.55 22.56 16.07
CA ARG A 28 23.10 21.22 15.65
C ARG A 28 22.86 21.13 14.15
N VAL A 29 22.31 22.17 13.53
CA VAL A 29 22.12 22.25 12.08
C VAL A 29 23.49 22.33 11.37
N LEU A 30 24.35 23.26 11.77
CA LEU A 30 25.68 23.45 11.17
C LEU A 30 26.55 22.19 11.25
N ALA A 31 26.49 21.46 12.36
CA ALA A 31 27.21 20.19 12.51
C ALA A 31 26.80 19.11 11.47
N ARG A 32 25.66 19.29 10.79
CA ARG A 32 25.14 18.36 9.78
C ARG A 32 25.29 18.87 8.35
N VAL A 33 25.21 20.17 8.14
CA VAL A 33 25.20 20.79 6.80
C VAL A 33 26.48 21.55 6.45
N GLY A 34 27.35 21.80 7.44
CA GLY A 34 28.59 22.56 7.30
C GLY A 34 28.41 24.07 7.55
N ASP A 35 29.48 24.74 8.00
CA ASP A 35 29.42 26.17 8.38
C ASP A 35 29.21 27.13 7.19
N GLY A 36 29.44 26.65 5.96
CA GLY A 36 29.27 27.44 4.73
C GLY A 36 27.84 27.93 4.48
N VAL A 37 26.84 27.36 5.15
CA VAL A 37 25.43 27.77 4.99
C VAL A 37 25.06 29.03 5.80
N LEU A 38 25.94 29.53 6.67
CA LEU A 38 25.65 30.64 7.58
C LEU A 38 25.24 31.92 6.85
N GLU A 39 25.85 32.17 5.69
CA GLU A 39 25.61 33.38 4.88
C GLU A 39 24.57 33.17 3.76
N VAL A 40 24.02 31.96 3.62
CA VAL A 40 23.02 31.65 2.58
C VAL A 40 21.71 32.35 2.93
N GLU A 41 21.31 33.30 2.10
CA GLU A 41 20.01 33.95 2.20
C GLU A 41 18.93 33.15 1.47
N THR A 42 17.70 33.19 1.96
CA THR A 42 16.57 32.52 1.31
C THR A 42 15.25 33.27 1.47
N ASN A 43 14.44 33.20 0.42
CA ASN A 43 13.06 33.69 0.41
C ASN A 43 12.04 32.56 0.65
N LEU A 44 12.51 31.34 0.94
CA LEU A 44 11.64 30.24 1.33
C LEU A 44 11.15 30.44 2.78
N ASP A 45 9.91 30.04 3.06
CA ASP A 45 9.26 30.17 4.38
C ASP A 45 8.52 28.90 4.82
N LYS A 46 8.65 27.79 4.07
CA LYS A 46 8.08 26.50 4.48
C LYS A 46 9.20 25.63 5.03
N LEU A 47 9.02 25.07 6.23
CA LEU A 47 10.00 24.22 6.90
C LEU A 47 10.61 23.14 5.98
N ILE A 48 9.77 22.41 5.25
CA ILE A 48 10.24 21.36 4.31
C ILE A 48 11.08 21.94 3.17
N ASN A 49 10.73 23.12 2.64
CA ASN A 49 11.52 23.78 1.59
C ASN A 49 12.86 24.27 2.14
N LEU A 50 12.89 24.79 3.37
CA LEU A 50 14.12 25.20 4.05
C LEU A 50 15.04 24.00 4.28
N LYS A 51 14.48 22.88 4.75
CA LYS A 51 15.18 21.60 4.87
C LYS A 51 15.74 21.13 3.53
N ASP A 52 14.95 21.18 2.46
CA ASP A 52 15.42 20.75 1.13
C ASP A 52 16.59 21.62 0.66
N GLN A 53 16.51 22.94 0.84
CA GLN A 53 17.63 23.83 0.51
C GLN A 53 18.86 23.53 1.37
N LEU A 54 18.72 23.30 2.67
CA LEU A 54 19.83 22.90 3.54
C LEU A 54 20.52 21.61 3.07
N VAL A 55 19.76 20.65 2.55
CA VAL A 55 20.31 19.42 1.96
C VAL A 55 21.08 19.72 0.67
N GLU A 56 20.55 20.58 -0.22
CA GLU A 56 21.26 20.98 -1.44
C GLU A 56 22.57 21.72 -1.13
N GLU A 57 22.56 22.62 -0.15
CA GLU A 57 23.78 23.33 0.25
C GLU A 57 24.81 22.37 0.87
N ALA A 58 24.38 21.38 1.66
CA ALA A 58 25.28 20.38 2.22
C ALA A 58 25.97 19.52 1.14
N VAL A 59 25.28 19.26 0.02
CA VAL A 59 25.88 18.61 -1.16
C VAL A 59 26.85 19.56 -1.86
N GLN A 60 26.48 20.83 -2.06
CA GLN A 60 27.34 21.83 -2.70
C GLN A 60 28.64 22.05 -1.91
N LEU A 61 28.55 22.06 -0.58
CA LEU A 61 29.68 22.18 0.34
C LEU A 61 30.44 20.87 0.53
N GLU A 62 30.05 19.79 -0.16
CA GLU A 62 30.63 18.44 -0.05
C GLU A 62 30.64 17.90 1.39
N THR A 63 29.73 18.36 2.24
CA THR A 63 29.54 17.86 3.61
C THR A 63 28.87 16.48 3.60
N ILE A 64 28.04 16.23 2.58
CA ILE A 64 27.49 14.91 2.26
C ILE A 64 27.73 14.57 0.78
N GLU A 65 27.66 13.28 0.44
CA GLU A 65 27.70 12.82 -0.95
C GLU A 65 26.44 13.25 -1.71
N ASP A 66 26.59 13.56 -3.01
CA ASP A 66 25.45 13.72 -3.92
C ASP A 66 24.81 12.37 -4.28
N SER A 67 24.16 11.76 -3.30
CA SER A 67 23.41 10.51 -3.46
C SER A 67 22.03 10.62 -2.82
N GLN A 68 21.05 9.89 -3.38
CA GLN A 68 19.68 9.89 -2.86
C GLN A 68 19.65 9.44 -1.40
N THR A 69 20.39 8.39 -1.06
CA THR A 69 20.54 7.90 0.30
C THR A 69 21.06 8.99 1.26
N ALA A 70 22.15 9.68 0.92
CA ALA A 70 22.74 10.69 1.81
C ALA A 70 21.81 11.89 2.01
N ARG A 71 21.15 12.33 0.93
CA ARG A 71 20.13 13.38 0.96
C ARG A 71 18.94 13.00 1.85
N GLU A 72 18.45 11.77 1.77
CA GLU A 72 17.36 11.26 2.62
C GLU A 72 17.74 11.17 4.09
N ILE A 73 18.95 10.69 4.41
CA ILE A 73 19.47 10.62 5.79
C ILE A 73 19.51 12.02 6.39
N LEU A 74 20.21 12.95 5.74
CA LEU A 74 20.33 14.33 6.25
C LEU A 74 18.95 14.99 6.39
N GLY A 75 18.08 14.81 5.41
CA GLY A 75 16.72 15.35 5.46
C GLY A 75 15.92 14.81 6.64
N ALA A 76 15.95 13.50 6.90
CA ALA A 76 15.26 12.88 8.04
C ALA A 76 15.84 13.36 9.37
N GLU A 77 17.15 13.54 9.45
CA GLU A 77 17.83 14.06 10.65
C GLU A 77 17.48 15.52 10.95
N LEU A 78 17.41 16.38 9.94
CA LEU A 78 16.99 17.77 10.13
C LEU A 78 15.54 17.84 10.60
N MET A 79 14.66 17.01 10.05
CA MET A 79 13.26 16.96 10.46
C MET A 79 13.03 16.25 11.82
N ASP A 80 14.01 15.50 12.31
CA ASP A 80 13.95 14.94 13.67
C ASP A 80 13.96 16.04 14.74
N LEU A 81 14.56 17.20 14.44
CA LEU A 81 14.56 18.37 15.35
C LEU A 81 13.15 18.91 15.62
N VAL A 82 12.18 18.69 14.73
CA VAL A 82 10.77 19.04 14.96
C VAL A 82 9.90 17.85 15.40
N THR A 83 10.50 16.67 15.53
CA THR A 83 9.76 15.44 15.82
C THR A 83 9.86 15.12 17.32
N PRO A 84 8.75 15.15 18.08
CA PRO A 84 8.78 14.83 19.51
C PRO A 84 9.30 13.41 19.77
N CYS A 85 9.82 13.14 20.97
CA CYS A 85 10.29 11.80 21.31
C CYS A 85 9.12 10.77 21.32
N PRO A 86 9.39 9.47 21.09
CA PRO A 86 8.33 8.45 21.00
C PRO A 86 7.37 8.43 22.20
N SER A 87 7.88 8.64 23.42
CA SER A 87 7.06 8.65 24.63
C SER A 87 6.13 9.86 24.72
N GLN A 88 6.52 11.01 24.16
CA GLN A 88 5.66 12.19 24.05
C GLN A 88 4.55 11.93 23.03
N VAL A 89 4.90 11.48 21.82
CA VAL A 89 3.92 11.19 20.76
C VAL A 89 2.87 10.17 21.23
N ASN A 90 3.29 9.09 21.87
CA ASN A 90 2.36 8.07 22.38
C ASN A 90 1.45 8.60 23.49
N ARG A 91 2.00 9.36 24.45
CA ARG A 91 1.21 9.96 25.53
C ARG A 91 0.16 10.91 24.99
N ASP A 92 0.55 11.80 24.07
CA ASP A 92 -0.37 12.79 23.49
C ASP A 92 -1.43 12.10 22.64
N PHE A 93 -1.05 11.12 21.83
CA PHE A 93 -1.99 10.32 21.05
C PHE A 93 -3.06 9.70 21.95
N TRP A 94 -2.68 8.96 22.99
CA TRP A 94 -3.63 8.26 23.86
C TRP A 94 -4.45 9.20 24.77
N ALA A 95 -3.87 10.33 25.18
CA ALA A 95 -4.59 11.36 25.91
C ALA A 95 -5.69 12.01 25.06
N THR A 96 -5.39 12.31 23.79
CA THR A 96 -6.36 12.82 22.82
C THR A 96 -7.36 11.74 22.45
N TYR A 97 -6.91 10.50 22.25
CA TYR A 97 -7.74 9.36 21.82
C TYR A 97 -8.87 9.08 22.82
N THR A 98 -8.59 9.23 24.12
CA THR A 98 -9.60 9.09 25.19
C THR A 98 -10.77 10.08 25.04
N GLN A 99 -10.53 11.24 24.41
CA GLN A 99 -11.53 12.29 24.19
C GLN A 99 -12.16 12.20 22.79
N SER A 100 -11.33 12.00 21.76
CA SER A 100 -11.75 11.79 20.38
C SER A 100 -10.70 10.94 19.65
N PRO A 101 -11.04 9.67 19.34
CA PRO A 101 -10.22 8.80 18.50
C PRO A 101 -9.82 9.43 17.17
N GLU A 102 -10.78 10.08 16.49
CA GLU A 102 -10.59 10.69 15.17
C GLU A 102 -9.57 11.82 15.25
N LYS A 103 -9.63 12.64 16.31
CA LYS A 103 -8.68 13.73 16.52
C LYS A 103 -7.26 13.22 16.79
N ALA A 104 -7.10 12.15 17.55
CA ALA A 104 -5.78 11.57 17.81
C ALA A 104 -5.13 11.03 16.53
N ILE A 105 -5.92 10.35 15.71
CA ILE A 105 -5.50 9.82 14.40
C ILE A 105 -5.10 10.98 13.45
N GLU A 106 -5.93 12.02 13.38
CA GLU A 106 -5.68 13.23 12.60
C GLU A 106 -4.39 13.92 13.05
N ASP A 107 -4.22 14.14 14.37
CA ASP A 107 -3.03 14.80 14.92
C ASP A 107 -1.75 14.03 14.60
N PHE A 108 -1.79 12.70 14.67
CA PHE A 108 -0.66 11.86 14.28
C PHE A 108 -0.37 11.91 12.77
N TYR A 109 -1.40 11.99 11.93
CA TYR A 109 -1.25 12.17 10.49
C TYR A 109 -0.61 13.53 10.16
N GLN A 110 -1.12 14.59 10.78
CA GLN A 110 -0.58 15.95 10.64
C GLN A 110 0.87 16.04 11.10
N LEU A 111 1.22 15.40 12.23
CA LEU A 111 2.62 15.31 12.67
C LEU A 111 3.50 14.64 11.60
N SER A 112 3.05 13.51 11.07
CA SER A 112 3.77 12.72 10.06
C SER A 112 3.91 13.45 8.71
N GLN A 113 2.98 14.35 8.39
CA GLN A 113 3.08 15.25 7.23
C GLN A 113 4.05 16.41 7.51
N LYS A 114 3.92 17.06 8.67
CA LYS A 114 4.70 18.23 9.08
C LYS A 114 6.18 17.92 9.20
N ASN A 115 6.53 16.77 9.76
CA ASN A 115 7.92 16.34 9.89
C ASN A 115 8.46 15.69 8.61
N ASP A 116 7.74 15.75 7.48
CA ASP A 116 8.14 15.18 6.19
C ASP A 116 8.47 13.67 6.26
N TYR A 117 7.86 12.93 7.20
CA TYR A 117 7.90 11.47 7.15
C TYR A 117 7.02 10.96 5.99
N ILE A 118 5.80 11.49 5.89
CA ILE A 118 4.94 11.34 4.71
C ILE A 118 5.41 12.33 3.66
N LYS A 119 5.92 11.81 2.54
CA LYS A 119 6.54 12.59 1.47
C LYS A 119 5.50 13.23 0.55
N LEU A 120 4.71 14.19 1.07
CA LEU A 120 3.62 14.83 0.33
C LEU A 120 4.06 15.41 -1.02
N LYS A 121 5.24 16.03 -1.09
CA LYS A 121 5.80 16.55 -2.36
C LYS A 121 6.05 15.45 -3.39
N ALA A 122 6.46 14.27 -2.96
CA ALA A 122 6.69 13.13 -3.84
C ALA A 122 5.36 12.50 -4.26
N ILE A 123 4.43 12.33 -3.31
CA ILE A 123 3.08 11.80 -3.54
C ILE A 123 2.31 12.66 -4.54
N ALA A 124 2.41 13.99 -4.45
CA ALA A 124 1.75 14.92 -5.36
C ALA A 124 2.19 14.79 -6.84
N LYS A 125 3.28 14.06 -7.12
CA LYS A 125 3.71 13.76 -8.50
C LYS A 125 2.93 12.61 -9.12
N ASN A 126 2.28 11.77 -8.31
CA ASN A 126 1.55 10.60 -8.79
C ASN A 126 0.43 11.03 -9.75
N ILE A 127 0.19 10.21 -10.77
CA ILE A 127 -0.93 10.39 -11.69
C ILE A 127 -2.04 9.49 -11.20
N ALA A 128 -3.24 10.03 -10.96
CA ALA A 128 -4.40 9.27 -10.55
C ALA A 128 -5.62 9.60 -11.41
N TYR A 129 -6.37 8.60 -11.81
CA TYR A 129 -7.63 8.74 -12.57
C TYR A 129 -8.53 7.52 -12.33
N ARG A 130 -9.79 7.60 -12.77
CA ARG A 130 -10.79 6.54 -12.64
C ARG A 130 -11.22 6.05 -14.01
N VAL A 131 -11.50 4.76 -14.12
CA VAL A 131 -11.96 4.14 -15.36
C VAL A 131 -13.21 3.28 -15.07
N PRO A 132 -14.33 3.48 -15.78
CA PRO A 132 -15.50 2.63 -15.65
C PRO A 132 -15.22 1.18 -16.06
N SER A 133 -15.86 0.22 -15.38
CA SER A 133 -15.83 -1.19 -15.73
C SER A 133 -17.17 -1.87 -15.39
N ASP A 134 -17.34 -3.12 -15.79
CA ASP A 134 -18.51 -3.94 -15.44
C ASP A 134 -18.66 -4.18 -13.92
N TYR A 135 -17.61 -3.91 -13.15
CA TYR A 135 -17.52 -4.08 -11.69
C TYR A 135 -17.58 -2.76 -10.92
N GLY A 136 -17.78 -1.63 -11.60
CA GLY A 136 -17.73 -0.28 -11.01
C GLY A 136 -16.54 0.54 -11.52
N GLU A 137 -16.32 1.72 -10.95
CA GLU A 137 -15.17 2.55 -11.30
C GLU A 137 -13.90 2.00 -10.66
N LEU A 138 -12.95 1.54 -11.47
CA LEU A 138 -11.61 1.17 -11.01
C LEU A 138 -10.77 2.44 -10.84
N GLU A 139 -9.87 2.44 -9.86
CA GLU A 139 -8.93 3.53 -9.64
C GLU A 139 -7.57 3.15 -10.21
N ILE A 140 -6.95 4.05 -10.96
CA ILE A 140 -5.63 3.83 -11.54
C ILE A 140 -4.67 4.88 -10.99
N THR A 141 -3.53 4.44 -10.48
CA THR A 141 -2.42 5.33 -10.11
C THR A 141 -1.09 4.90 -10.72
N ILE A 142 -0.38 5.84 -11.33
CA ILE A 142 1.03 5.68 -11.72
C ILE A 142 1.87 6.26 -10.59
N ASN A 143 2.51 5.39 -9.81
CA ASN A 143 3.28 5.79 -8.65
C ASN A 143 4.63 6.39 -9.07
N LEU A 144 4.79 7.69 -8.88
CA LEU A 144 5.98 8.49 -9.17
C LEU A 144 6.67 8.98 -7.88
N SER A 145 6.12 8.60 -6.73
CA SER A 145 6.56 9.11 -5.43
C SER A 145 7.74 8.34 -4.85
N LYS A 146 7.85 7.04 -5.17
CA LYS A 146 8.93 6.19 -4.68
C LYS A 146 10.16 6.38 -5.58
N PRO A 147 11.30 6.83 -5.04
CA PRO A 147 12.51 7.01 -5.85
C PRO A 147 13.03 5.66 -6.36
N GLU A 148 13.43 5.63 -7.64
CA GLU A 148 14.21 4.52 -8.19
C GLU A 148 15.65 4.60 -7.68
N LYS A 149 16.25 3.45 -7.38
CA LYS A 149 17.64 3.39 -6.91
C LYS A 149 18.60 3.53 -8.10
N ASP A 150 19.60 4.39 -7.97
CA ASP A 150 20.67 4.54 -8.97
C ASP A 150 21.47 3.22 -9.06
N PRO A 151 21.88 2.75 -10.27
CA PRO A 151 22.88 1.70 -10.44
C PRO A 151 24.09 1.76 -9.49
N LYS A 152 24.60 2.96 -9.18
CA LYS A 152 25.67 3.18 -8.20
C LYS A 152 25.27 2.78 -6.79
N GLU A 153 24.07 3.15 -6.35
CA GLU A 153 23.54 2.76 -5.04
C GLU A 153 23.26 1.25 -4.97
N ILE A 154 22.79 0.65 -6.06
CA ILE A 154 22.61 -0.81 -6.15
C ILE A 154 23.95 -1.52 -6.01
N ALA A 155 25.01 -1.02 -6.65
CA ALA A 155 26.36 -1.56 -6.53
C ALA A 155 26.91 -1.38 -5.11
N ALA A 156 26.76 -0.18 -4.52
CA ALA A 156 27.19 0.12 -3.16
C ALA A 156 26.46 -0.76 -2.12
N ALA A 157 25.15 -0.98 -2.27
CA ALA A 157 24.35 -1.84 -1.40
C ALA A 157 24.87 -3.29 -1.32
N LYS A 158 25.46 -3.80 -2.41
CA LYS A 158 26.07 -5.14 -2.45
C LYS A 158 27.38 -5.23 -1.67
N LEU A 159 28.05 -4.10 -1.46
CA LEU A 159 29.32 -4.01 -0.73
C LEU A 159 29.12 -3.72 0.77
N VAL A 160 27.94 -3.25 1.17
CA VAL A 160 27.61 -3.00 2.58
C VAL A 160 27.56 -4.33 3.34
N GLN A 161 28.34 -4.42 4.43
CA GLN A 161 28.31 -5.58 5.32
C GLN A 161 26.89 -5.80 5.84
N ALA A 162 26.44 -7.06 5.83
CA ALA A 162 25.14 -7.42 6.37
C ALA A 162 25.01 -6.91 7.82
N SER A 163 24.06 -6.00 8.04
CA SER A 163 23.67 -5.55 9.38
C SER A 163 22.39 -6.29 9.78
N ASN A 164 22.36 -6.75 11.02
CA ASN A 164 21.19 -7.43 11.60
C ASN A 164 20.23 -6.47 12.32
N TYR A 165 20.47 -5.15 12.24
CA TYR A 165 19.68 -4.13 12.95
C TYR A 165 19.40 -2.89 12.08
N PRO A 166 18.14 -2.44 11.96
CA PRO A 166 16.91 -3.19 12.22
C PRO A 166 16.85 -4.45 11.34
N GLN A 167 16.18 -5.50 11.81
CA GLN A 167 16.11 -6.77 11.08
C GLN A 167 15.31 -6.67 9.77
N CYS A 168 14.24 -5.87 9.75
CA CYS A 168 13.52 -5.49 8.52
C CYS A 168 13.01 -4.06 8.59
N GLN A 169 12.31 -3.60 7.55
CA GLN A 169 11.80 -2.23 7.42
C GLN A 169 10.55 -1.96 8.29
N LEU A 170 9.95 -2.99 8.89
CA LEU A 170 8.75 -2.88 9.73
C LEU A 170 9.04 -3.00 11.22
N CYS A 171 10.19 -3.56 11.61
CA CYS A 171 10.66 -3.63 13.00
C CYS A 171 10.49 -2.29 13.75
N LEU A 172 10.04 -2.34 15.02
CA LEU A 172 9.87 -1.14 15.86
C LEU A 172 11.18 -0.34 15.98
N GLU A 173 12.31 -1.04 15.92
CA GLU A 173 13.69 -0.55 15.92
C GLU A 173 13.99 0.45 14.78
N ASN A 174 13.12 0.56 13.79
CA ASN A 174 13.22 1.62 12.78
C ASN A 174 12.88 3.01 13.33
N GLU A 175 12.17 3.12 14.44
CA GLU A 175 11.84 4.41 15.06
C GLU A 175 13.11 5.15 15.47
N GLY A 176 13.41 6.27 14.81
CA GLY A 176 14.64 7.03 15.03
C GLY A 176 15.88 6.48 14.32
N TYR A 177 15.75 5.49 13.43
CA TYR A 177 16.90 4.85 12.79
C TYR A 177 17.57 5.77 11.75
N HIS A 178 18.89 5.95 11.85
CA HIS A 178 19.67 6.84 10.98
C HIS A 178 19.51 6.54 9.48
N GLY A 179 19.43 5.26 9.09
CA GLY A 179 19.43 4.83 7.70
C GLY A 179 20.82 4.48 7.14
N ARG A 180 20.81 3.79 6.00
CA ARG A 180 21.98 3.34 5.22
C ARG A 180 21.53 2.99 3.78
N VAL A 181 22.47 2.78 2.86
CA VAL A 181 22.18 2.54 1.42
C VAL A 181 21.14 1.43 1.16
N ASN A 182 21.11 0.38 1.99
CA ASN A 182 20.15 -0.72 1.86
C ASN A 182 18.99 -0.68 2.87
N HIS A 183 18.85 0.37 3.69
CA HIS A 183 17.82 0.48 4.72
C HIS A 183 17.41 1.95 4.96
N PRO A 184 16.12 2.31 4.81
CA PRO A 184 15.70 3.71 4.76
C PRO A 184 16.04 4.50 6.03
N ALA A 185 16.25 5.81 5.86
CA ALA A 185 16.34 6.75 6.97
C ALA A 185 14.98 6.95 7.64
N ARG A 186 15.00 6.94 8.97
CA ARG A 186 13.82 6.95 9.84
C ARG A 186 14.05 7.77 11.12
N SER A 187 15.00 8.70 11.12
CA SER A 187 15.29 9.57 12.27
C SER A 187 14.04 10.31 12.75
N ASN A 188 13.26 10.88 11.82
CA ASN A 188 11.98 11.55 12.07
C ASN A 188 10.76 10.61 12.13
N HIS A 189 10.96 9.29 12.09
CA HIS A 189 9.86 8.31 12.12
C HIS A 189 9.36 8.09 13.55
N ARG A 190 8.04 7.99 13.73
CA ARG A 190 7.39 7.68 15.02
C ARG A 190 6.29 6.66 14.83
N ILE A 191 6.07 5.83 15.85
CA ILE A 191 5.09 4.76 15.82
C ILE A 191 4.22 4.82 17.09
N ILE A 192 2.91 4.75 16.90
CA ILE A 192 1.96 4.61 18.00
C ILE A 192 1.95 3.15 18.45
N ARG A 193 2.21 2.90 19.73
CA ARG A 193 2.15 1.58 20.36
C ARG A 193 0.75 1.35 20.90
N PHE A 194 0.18 0.18 20.60
CA PHE A 194 -1.13 -0.24 21.09
C PHE A 194 -1.10 -1.73 21.45
N GLU A 195 -2.04 -2.18 22.27
CA GLU A 195 -2.17 -3.59 22.63
C GLU A 195 -3.25 -4.26 21.78
N MET A 196 -2.95 -5.45 21.25
CA MET A 196 -3.92 -6.29 20.55
C MET A 196 -3.63 -7.76 20.88
N ALA A 197 -4.64 -8.47 21.39
CA ALA A 197 -4.53 -9.86 21.84
C ALA A 197 -3.37 -10.10 22.85
N GLY A 198 -3.17 -9.18 23.80
CA GLY A 198 -2.10 -9.28 24.81
C GLY A 198 -0.69 -9.10 24.28
N GLN A 199 -0.53 -8.58 23.06
CA GLN A 199 0.75 -8.29 22.42
C GLN A 199 0.83 -6.80 22.06
N GLU A 200 2.04 -6.24 22.10
CA GLU A 200 2.28 -4.88 21.62
C GLU A 200 2.37 -4.86 20.09
N TRP A 201 1.66 -3.92 19.49
CA TRP A 201 1.64 -3.63 18.06
C TRP A 201 2.01 -2.17 17.83
N GLY A 202 2.54 -1.90 16.64
CA GLY A 202 2.84 -0.55 16.15
C GLY A 202 1.85 -0.10 15.08
N PHE A 203 1.47 1.17 15.10
CA PHE A 203 0.74 1.87 14.04
C PHE A 203 1.63 2.98 13.47
N GLN A 204 1.93 2.90 12.17
CA GLN A 204 2.64 3.92 11.41
C GLN A 204 1.97 4.23 10.07
N TYR A 205 2.16 5.44 9.55
CA TYR A 205 1.81 5.75 8.17
C TYR A 205 2.83 5.19 7.17
N SER A 206 2.41 5.02 5.91
CA SER A 206 3.34 4.77 4.81
C SER A 206 3.94 6.10 4.32
N PRO A 207 5.27 6.21 4.18
CA PRO A 207 5.91 7.46 3.74
C PRO A 207 5.58 7.84 2.29
N TYR A 208 5.24 6.85 1.46
CA TYR A 208 4.88 6.99 0.04
C TYR A 208 3.46 6.48 -0.18
N ALA A 209 2.52 7.04 0.58
CA ALA A 209 1.11 6.64 0.61
C ALA A 209 0.50 6.43 -0.78
N TYR A 210 -0.30 5.37 -0.95
CA TYR A 210 -0.99 5.05 -2.20
C TYR A 210 -2.39 5.66 -2.26
N PHE A 211 -2.98 5.91 -1.10
CA PHE A 211 -4.28 6.51 -0.89
C PHE A 211 -4.24 7.33 0.42
N ASN A 212 -5.31 8.06 0.73
CA ASN A 212 -5.36 8.93 1.90
C ASN A 212 -5.14 8.14 3.21
N GLU A 213 -4.26 8.64 4.08
CA GLU A 213 -3.96 8.03 5.38
C GLU A 213 -3.50 6.55 5.30
N HIS A 214 -2.93 6.12 4.18
CA HIS A 214 -2.37 4.76 4.05
C HIS A 214 -1.39 4.45 5.19
N CYS A 215 -1.71 3.43 5.98
CA CYS A 215 -0.98 3.03 7.16
C CYS A 215 -0.68 1.53 7.24
N ILE A 216 0.17 1.19 8.19
CA ILE A 216 0.64 -0.16 8.49
C ILE A 216 0.49 -0.39 9.99
N PHE A 217 -0.16 -1.49 10.36
CA PHE A 217 -0.19 -2.05 11.70
C PHE A 217 0.76 -3.24 11.74
N LEU A 218 1.76 -3.23 12.61
CA LEU A 218 2.87 -4.19 12.58
C LEU A 218 3.10 -4.82 13.95
N ASP A 219 3.40 -6.13 13.96
CA ASP A 219 3.68 -6.87 15.19
C ASP A 219 4.92 -6.27 15.87
N GLY A 220 4.90 -6.11 17.19
CA GLY A 220 6.07 -5.69 17.94
C GLY A 220 7.24 -6.66 17.81
N GLN A 221 6.98 -7.92 17.45
CA GLN A 221 7.99 -8.95 17.23
C GLN A 221 8.18 -9.26 15.75
N HIS A 222 9.44 -9.45 15.33
CA HIS A 222 9.76 -9.88 13.97
C HIS A 222 9.41 -11.35 13.78
N ARG A 223 8.20 -11.61 13.29
CA ARG A 223 7.69 -12.96 13.01
C ARG A 223 7.09 -12.98 11.61
N PRO A 224 7.27 -14.06 10.83
CA PRO A 224 6.65 -14.16 9.51
C PRO A 224 5.12 -14.00 9.57
N MET A 225 4.57 -13.44 8.49
CA MET A 225 3.11 -13.36 8.31
C MET A 225 2.50 -14.76 8.23
N ALA A 226 1.28 -14.90 8.76
CA ALA A 226 0.46 -16.09 8.58
C ALA A 226 -1.01 -15.69 8.57
N ILE A 227 -1.80 -16.29 7.67
CA ILE A 227 -3.25 -16.17 7.66
C ILE A 227 -3.83 -17.27 8.53
N SER A 228 -4.58 -16.88 9.56
CA SER A 228 -5.22 -17.79 10.50
C SER A 228 -6.42 -17.12 11.16
N ARG A 229 -7.11 -17.84 12.04
CA ARG A 229 -8.12 -17.27 12.96
C ARG A 229 -7.66 -15.97 13.63
N HIS A 230 -6.41 -15.93 14.10
CA HIS A 230 -5.83 -14.76 14.78
C HIS A 230 -5.78 -13.54 13.83
N SER A 231 -5.62 -13.75 12.53
CA SER A 231 -5.63 -12.66 11.55
C SER A 231 -7.00 -11.98 11.52
N PHE A 232 -8.10 -12.74 11.55
CA PHE A 232 -9.46 -12.17 11.61
C PHE A 232 -9.72 -11.45 12.94
N GLU A 233 -9.29 -12.03 14.06
CA GLU A 233 -9.37 -11.40 15.39
C GLU A 233 -8.66 -10.04 15.42
N ARG A 234 -7.43 -10.01 14.89
CA ARG A 234 -6.59 -8.82 14.84
C ARG A 234 -7.17 -7.75 13.90
N LEU A 235 -7.61 -8.14 12.71
CA LEU A 235 -8.24 -7.21 11.76
C LEU A 235 -9.50 -6.55 12.34
N LEU A 236 -10.38 -7.32 12.98
CA LEU A 236 -11.58 -6.78 13.61
C LEU A 236 -11.26 -5.91 14.84
N ALA A 237 -10.21 -6.25 15.60
CA ALA A 237 -9.73 -5.42 16.70
C ALA A 237 -9.17 -4.07 16.20
N ILE A 238 -8.42 -4.07 15.09
CA ILE A 238 -7.88 -2.84 14.48
C ILE A 238 -9.02 -1.90 14.07
N VAL A 239 -10.01 -2.38 13.30
CA VAL A 239 -11.10 -1.50 12.82
C VAL A 239 -12.09 -1.08 13.92
N GLU A 240 -12.05 -1.77 15.06
CA GLU A 240 -12.71 -1.31 16.27
C GLU A 240 -11.92 -0.21 16.99
N GLN A 241 -10.60 -0.35 17.06
CA GLN A 241 -9.67 0.55 17.72
C GLN A 241 -9.35 1.82 16.90
N PHE A 242 -9.53 1.81 15.58
CA PHE A 242 -9.24 2.96 14.72
C PHE A 242 -10.46 3.25 13.84
N PRO A 243 -11.42 4.05 14.33
CA PRO A 243 -12.68 4.27 13.64
C PRO A 243 -12.49 4.97 12.29
N GLY A 244 -13.28 4.54 11.30
CA GLY A 244 -13.21 5.04 9.93
C GLY A 244 -12.04 4.49 9.10
N TYR A 245 -11.23 3.58 9.64
CA TYR A 245 -10.20 2.88 8.89
C TYR A 245 -10.70 1.49 8.46
N PHE A 246 -10.21 1.03 7.32
CA PHE A 246 -10.18 -0.41 7.01
C PHE A 246 -8.84 -0.99 7.49
N ALA A 247 -8.79 -2.32 7.61
CA ALA A 247 -7.55 -3.06 7.77
C ALA A 247 -7.59 -4.33 6.93
N GLY A 248 -6.48 -4.72 6.33
CA GLY A 248 -6.39 -5.96 5.56
C GLY A 248 -4.99 -6.55 5.59
N SER A 249 -4.88 -7.82 5.20
CA SER A 249 -3.59 -8.51 5.07
C SER A 249 -3.39 -8.97 3.64
N ASN A 250 -2.14 -8.91 3.15
CA ASN A 250 -1.79 -9.68 1.95
C ASN A 250 -1.85 -11.17 2.27
N ALA A 251 -2.03 -12.00 1.25
CA ALA A 251 -1.91 -13.44 1.41
C ALA A 251 -0.48 -13.86 1.84
N ASP A 252 -0.40 -14.91 2.65
CA ASP A 252 0.83 -15.45 3.24
C ASP A 252 1.58 -16.44 2.34
N LEU A 253 1.01 -16.77 1.18
CA LEU A 253 1.64 -17.64 0.19
C LEU A 253 2.43 -16.83 -0.87
N PRO A 254 3.48 -17.43 -1.46
CA PRO A 254 4.17 -16.85 -2.62
C PRO A 254 3.20 -16.59 -3.79
N ILE A 255 3.59 -15.74 -4.75
CA ILE A 255 2.84 -15.40 -5.98
C ILE A 255 1.58 -14.54 -5.74
N VAL A 256 0.89 -14.69 -4.60
CA VAL A 256 -0.41 -14.02 -4.34
C VAL A 256 -0.33 -12.68 -3.58
N GLY A 257 0.75 -11.91 -3.75
CA GLY A 257 0.75 -10.46 -3.45
C GLY A 257 1.52 -9.95 -2.22
N GLY A 258 2.12 -10.81 -1.40
CA GLY A 258 2.94 -10.36 -0.27
C GLY A 258 4.33 -9.85 -0.69
N SER A 259 4.67 -8.60 -0.35
CA SER A 259 6.01 -8.02 -0.60
C SER A 259 6.97 -8.12 0.60
N ILE A 260 6.43 -8.22 1.82
CA ILE A 260 7.20 -8.39 3.07
C ILE A 260 6.57 -9.54 3.86
N LEU A 261 6.94 -10.78 3.57
CA LEU A 261 6.39 -11.95 4.27
C LEU A 261 7.09 -12.26 5.60
N THR A 262 8.20 -11.58 5.88
CA THR A 262 9.07 -11.89 7.03
C THR A 262 8.62 -11.26 8.35
N HIS A 263 7.71 -10.27 8.30
CA HIS A 263 7.23 -9.56 9.49
C HIS A 263 5.70 -9.40 9.42
N ASP A 264 4.99 -9.89 10.43
CA ASP A 264 3.54 -9.88 10.52
C ASP A 264 2.98 -8.45 10.59
N HIS A 265 2.14 -8.10 9.61
CA HIS A 265 1.58 -6.78 9.49
C HIS A 265 0.26 -6.77 8.72
N TYR A 266 -0.50 -5.71 8.94
CA TYR A 266 -1.73 -5.38 8.24
C TYR A 266 -1.57 -3.99 7.62
N GLN A 267 -2.14 -3.78 6.44
CA GLN A 267 -2.25 -2.45 5.85
C GLN A 267 -3.64 -1.91 6.11
N GLY A 268 -3.77 -0.60 6.23
CA GLY A 268 -5.04 0.05 6.48
C GLY A 268 -5.02 1.52 6.13
N GLY A 269 -6.02 2.24 6.61
CA GLY A 269 -6.13 3.69 6.45
C GLY A 269 -7.55 4.10 6.09
N ARG A 270 -7.72 5.37 5.70
CA ARG A 270 -9.02 5.96 5.40
C ARG A 270 -9.21 6.15 3.90
N HIS A 271 -9.82 5.16 3.26
CA HIS A 271 -10.21 5.20 1.85
C HIS A 271 -11.37 4.24 1.58
N ILE A 272 -12.29 4.65 0.70
CA ILE A 272 -13.40 3.80 0.24
C ILE A 272 -12.98 3.23 -1.11
N PHE A 273 -12.70 1.93 -1.15
CA PHE A 273 -12.23 1.26 -2.36
C PHE A 273 -13.38 0.85 -3.30
N PRO A 274 -13.13 0.70 -4.61
CA PRO A 274 -14.13 0.19 -5.56
C PRO A 274 -14.82 -1.11 -5.11
N MET A 275 -14.07 -2.10 -4.60
CA MET A 275 -14.63 -3.37 -4.12
C MET A 275 -15.58 -3.20 -2.93
N GLU A 276 -15.37 -2.20 -2.07
CA GLU A 276 -16.25 -1.90 -0.94
C GLU A 276 -17.65 -1.44 -1.41
N LEU A 277 -17.68 -0.68 -2.52
CA LEU A 277 -18.91 -0.19 -3.13
C LEU A 277 -19.63 -1.25 -3.97
N ALA A 278 -18.93 -2.31 -4.39
CA ALA A 278 -19.50 -3.36 -5.22
C ALA A 278 -20.68 -4.08 -4.50
N PRO A 279 -21.81 -4.30 -5.20
CA PRO A 279 -22.97 -4.97 -4.61
C PRO A 279 -22.74 -6.47 -4.46
N LEU A 280 -23.60 -7.13 -3.69
CA LEU A 280 -23.68 -8.59 -3.69
C LEU A 280 -24.35 -9.08 -4.98
N GLN A 281 -23.73 -10.04 -5.65
CA GLN A 281 -24.31 -10.78 -6.77
C GLN A 281 -25.29 -11.86 -6.30
N LYS A 282 -24.96 -12.53 -5.19
CA LYS A 282 -25.81 -13.54 -4.54
C LYS A 282 -25.65 -13.47 -3.03
N ALA A 283 -26.75 -13.57 -2.30
CA ALA A 283 -26.77 -13.55 -0.84
C ALA A 283 -27.25 -14.91 -0.31
N PHE A 284 -26.74 -15.31 0.85
CA PHE A 284 -27.08 -16.56 1.54
C PHE A 284 -26.73 -16.46 3.03
N ARG A 285 -27.07 -17.50 3.79
CA ARG A 285 -26.69 -17.68 5.19
C ARG A 285 -26.00 -19.03 5.36
N PHE A 286 -25.11 -19.12 6.33
CA PHE A 286 -24.47 -20.37 6.70
C PHE A 286 -25.17 -21.01 7.90
N THR A 287 -25.29 -22.33 7.88
CA THR A 287 -25.86 -23.10 9.00
C THR A 287 -24.98 -22.93 10.23
N GLY A 288 -25.57 -22.64 11.39
CA GLY A 288 -24.85 -22.34 12.63
C GLY A 288 -24.33 -20.90 12.73
N PHE A 289 -24.50 -20.09 11.70
CA PHE A 289 -24.13 -18.67 11.65
C PHE A 289 -25.29 -17.83 11.11
N GLU A 290 -26.51 -18.14 11.53
CA GLU A 290 -27.72 -17.56 10.94
C GLU A 290 -27.77 -16.04 11.08
N GLN A 291 -27.08 -15.45 12.07
CA GLN A 291 -27.04 -13.99 12.25
C GLN A 291 -26.02 -13.28 11.35
N VAL A 292 -25.09 -14.01 10.74
CA VAL A 292 -24.12 -13.44 9.80
C VAL A 292 -24.76 -13.36 8.41
N LYS A 293 -24.81 -12.16 7.85
CA LYS A 293 -25.20 -11.98 6.44
C LYS A 293 -23.98 -12.30 5.58
N ALA A 294 -24.16 -13.16 4.58
CA ALA A 294 -23.08 -13.52 3.66
C ALA A 294 -23.51 -13.36 2.20
N GLY A 295 -22.54 -13.15 1.31
CA GLY A 295 -22.78 -13.18 -0.12
C GLY A 295 -21.52 -13.11 -0.96
N ILE A 296 -21.69 -13.42 -2.24
CA ILE A 296 -20.66 -13.24 -3.27
C ILE A 296 -20.72 -11.80 -3.77
N VAL A 297 -19.60 -11.09 -3.75
CA VAL A 297 -19.50 -9.71 -4.27
C VAL A 297 -19.45 -9.75 -5.80
N LYS A 298 -20.14 -8.83 -6.47
CA LYS A 298 -20.03 -8.62 -7.93
C LYS A 298 -18.67 -7.96 -8.25
N TRP A 299 -17.61 -8.76 -8.26
CA TRP A 299 -16.22 -8.33 -8.37
C TRP A 299 -15.44 -9.31 -9.27
N PRO A 300 -14.39 -8.90 -10.01
CA PRO A 300 -13.67 -9.80 -10.90
C PRO A 300 -12.99 -10.96 -10.14
N MET A 301 -12.53 -10.70 -8.91
CA MET A 301 -11.97 -11.73 -8.03
C MET A 301 -13.05 -12.44 -7.21
N SER A 302 -12.73 -13.63 -6.69
CA SER A 302 -13.66 -14.44 -5.89
C SER A 302 -13.72 -13.95 -4.44
N VAL A 303 -14.76 -13.18 -4.12
CA VAL A 303 -14.90 -12.53 -2.81
C VAL A 303 -16.19 -12.96 -2.12
N LEU A 304 -16.05 -13.41 -0.87
CA LEU A 304 -17.16 -13.55 0.07
C LEU A 304 -17.18 -12.35 1.01
N ARG A 305 -18.32 -11.66 1.10
CA ARG A 305 -18.53 -10.58 2.07
C ARG A 305 -19.38 -11.10 3.22
N LEU A 306 -18.90 -10.92 4.45
CA LEU A 306 -19.58 -11.28 5.68
C LEU A 306 -19.89 -10.01 6.49
N THR A 307 -21.10 -9.87 7.01
CA THR A 307 -21.45 -8.76 7.92
C THR A 307 -22.21 -9.24 9.15
N SER A 308 -21.88 -8.67 10.32
CA SER A 308 -22.52 -8.99 11.60
C SER A 308 -22.25 -7.90 12.64
N ASP A 309 -23.10 -7.83 13.66
CA ASP A 309 -22.82 -7.06 14.89
C ASP A 309 -21.88 -7.82 15.84
N SER A 310 -21.76 -9.16 15.67
CA SER A 310 -20.93 -10.04 16.47
C SER A 310 -19.58 -10.29 15.79
N LYS A 311 -18.50 -9.77 16.40
CA LYS A 311 -17.12 -10.08 15.97
C LYS A 311 -16.84 -11.58 16.05
N GLU A 312 -17.30 -12.22 17.11
CA GLU A 312 -17.02 -13.64 17.37
C GLU A 312 -17.62 -14.54 16.29
N ASP A 313 -18.86 -14.26 15.86
CA ASP A 313 -19.50 -15.02 14.78
C ASP A 313 -18.78 -14.82 13.43
N LEU A 314 -18.31 -13.60 13.14
CA LEU A 314 -17.50 -13.32 11.94
C LEU A 314 -16.18 -14.08 11.98
N ILE A 315 -15.48 -14.07 13.12
CA ILE A 315 -14.20 -14.78 13.29
C ILE A 315 -14.40 -16.28 13.10
N ASN A 316 -15.41 -16.85 13.75
CA ASN A 316 -15.71 -18.28 13.69
C ASN A 316 -16.08 -18.72 12.26
N LEU A 317 -16.93 -17.97 11.57
CA LEU A 317 -17.30 -18.29 10.20
C LEU A 317 -16.13 -18.09 9.22
N ALA A 318 -15.35 -17.01 9.36
CA ALA A 318 -14.19 -16.76 8.50
C ALA A 318 -13.10 -17.82 8.68
N ASP A 319 -12.86 -18.29 9.91
CA ASP A 319 -11.96 -19.41 10.17
C ASP A 319 -12.49 -20.72 9.56
N ASN A 320 -13.80 -21.00 9.69
CA ASN A 320 -14.41 -22.16 9.03
C ASN A 320 -14.21 -22.12 7.49
N ILE A 321 -14.50 -20.97 6.87
CA ILE A 321 -14.28 -20.76 5.42
C ILE A 321 -12.80 -20.96 5.06
N LEU A 322 -11.87 -20.45 5.85
CA LEU A 322 -10.44 -20.61 5.61
C LEU A 322 -10.01 -22.09 5.68
N GLN A 323 -10.47 -22.83 6.69
CA GLN A 323 -10.12 -24.25 6.84
C GLN A 323 -10.69 -25.10 5.71
N GLU A 324 -11.95 -24.87 5.33
CA GLU A 324 -12.58 -25.55 4.18
C GLU A 324 -11.87 -25.17 2.88
N TRP A 325 -11.60 -23.88 2.65
CA TRP A 325 -10.89 -23.42 1.45
C TRP A 325 -9.54 -24.11 1.30
N ARG A 326 -8.76 -24.21 2.37
CA ARG A 326 -7.43 -24.85 2.37
C ARG A 326 -7.43 -26.31 1.93
N GLN A 327 -8.55 -27.01 2.07
CA GLN A 327 -8.67 -28.44 1.75
C GLN A 327 -9.52 -28.68 0.49
N TYR A 328 -10.18 -27.64 -0.01
CA TYR A 328 -11.09 -27.75 -1.14
C TYR A 328 -10.34 -27.97 -2.46
N SER A 329 -10.82 -28.89 -3.28
CA SER A 329 -10.34 -29.06 -4.66
C SER A 329 -11.55 -29.25 -5.58
N ASP A 330 -11.51 -28.59 -6.73
CA ASP A 330 -12.45 -28.80 -7.83
C ASP A 330 -11.66 -28.80 -9.15
N PRO A 331 -11.14 -29.99 -9.56
CA PRO A 331 -10.38 -30.12 -10.79
C PRO A 331 -11.14 -29.71 -12.05
N SER A 332 -12.49 -29.65 -12.01
CA SER A 332 -13.30 -29.22 -13.16
C SER A 332 -13.09 -27.75 -13.53
N VAL A 333 -12.52 -26.96 -12.62
CA VAL A 333 -12.18 -25.54 -12.80
C VAL A 333 -10.75 -25.23 -12.39
N GLN A 334 -9.85 -26.23 -12.41
CA GLN A 334 -8.41 -26.09 -12.11
C GLN A 334 -8.10 -25.59 -10.68
N VAL A 335 -8.99 -25.87 -9.73
CA VAL A 335 -8.78 -25.56 -8.31
C VAL A 335 -8.25 -26.80 -7.61
N LEU A 336 -7.04 -26.72 -7.03
CA LEU A 336 -6.42 -27.81 -6.28
C LEU A 336 -5.86 -27.28 -4.96
N ALA A 337 -6.26 -27.88 -3.85
CA ALA A 337 -5.78 -27.54 -2.52
C ALA A 337 -4.26 -27.69 -2.38
N GLU A 338 -3.69 -28.71 -3.01
CA GLU A 338 -2.27 -29.02 -2.95
C GLU A 338 -1.75 -29.71 -4.22
N THR A 339 -0.45 -29.53 -4.50
CA THR A 339 0.31 -30.31 -5.48
C THR A 339 1.59 -30.81 -4.82
N ASP A 340 1.87 -32.11 -4.87
CA ASP A 340 3.06 -32.73 -4.28
C ASP A 340 3.29 -32.34 -2.80
N GLY A 341 2.21 -32.20 -2.03
CA GLY A 341 2.22 -31.79 -0.62
C GLY A 341 2.49 -30.29 -0.37
N THR A 342 2.54 -29.47 -1.42
CA THR A 342 2.61 -28.01 -1.31
C THR A 342 1.19 -27.43 -1.35
N PRO A 343 0.71 -26.77 -0.29
CA PRO A 343 -0.62 -26.16 -0.26
C PRO A 343 -0.69 -24.91 -1.14
N HIS A 344 -1.85 -24.69 -1.77
CA HIS A 344 -2.04 -23.57 -2.71
C HIS A 344 -2.98 -22.47 -2.23
N HIS A 345 -3.81 -22.76 -1.25
CA HIS A 345 -4.95 -21.92 -0.89
C HIS A 345 -4.69 -21.04 0.33
N THR A 346 -5.08 -19.77 0.22
CA THR A 346 -5.11 -18.80 1.32
C THR A 346 -6.17 -17.74 1.04
N ILE A 347 -6.28 -16.76 1.93
CA ILE A 347 -7.25 -15.66 1.84
C ILE A 347 -6.53 -14.33 1.98
N THR A 348 -6.96 -13.32 1.22
CA THR A 348 -6.68 -11.91 1.51
C THR A 348 -7.89 -11.36 2.26
N PRO A 349 -7.83 -11.24 3.60
CA PRO A 349 -8.92 -10.70 4.40
C PRO A 349 -8.87 -9.18 4.51
N ILE A 350 -10.05 -8.54 4.44
CA ILE A 350 -10.22 -7.09 4.62
C ILE A 350 -11.36 -6.84 5.58
N ALA A 351 -11.07 -6.24 6.72
CA ALA A 351 -12.05 -5.81 7.70
C ALA A 351 -12.35 -4.31 7.58
N ARG A 352 -13.58 -3.93 7.91
CA ARG A 352 -14.00 -2.54 8.13
C ARG A 352 -15.23 -2.49 9.03
N LYS A 353 -15.57 -1.30 9.53
CA LYS A 353 -16.87 -1.01 10.13
C LYS A 353 -17.68 -0.15 9.17
N ARG A 354 -18.89 -0.59 8.84
CA ARG A 354 -19.79 0.10 7.93
C ARG A 354 -21.22 0.07 8.47
N ASP A 355 -21.88 1.23 8.45
CA ASP A 355 -23.27 1.38 8.92
C ASP A 355 -23.51 0.79 10.33
N GLY A 356 -22.49 0.89 11.20
CA GLY A 356 -22.51 0.37 12.57
C GLY A 356 -22.20 -1.12 12.73
N GLN A 357 -22.08 -1.89 11.63
CA GLN A 357 -21.78 -3.31 11.64
C GLN A 357 -20.32 -3.59 11.31
N PHE A 358 -19.79 -4.74 11.75
CA PHE A 358 -18.52 -5.25 11.26
C PHE A 358 -18.73 -5.91 9.90
N GLU A 359 -17.78 -5.68 9.00
CA GLU A 359 -17.72 -6.28 7.68
C GLU A 359 -16.36 -6.92 7.47
N LEU A 360 -16.35 -8.12 6.88
CA LEU A 360 -15.15 -8.87 6.53
C LEU A 360 -15.30 -9.41 5.10
N ASP A 361 -14.49 -8.87 4.19
CA ASP A 361 -14.33 -9.41 2.85
C ASP A 361 -13.21 -10.46 2.86
N LEU A 362 -13.52 -11.65 2.35
CA LEU A 362 -12.62 -12.78 2.21
C LEU A 362 -12.38 -13.04 0.73
N VAL A 363 -11.25 -12.57 0.21
CA VAL A 363 -10.86 -12.83 -1.18
C VAL A 363 -10.09 -14.14 -1.23
N LEU A 364 -10.66 -15.14 -1.91
CA LEU A 364 -10.03 -16.44 -2.07
C LEU A 364 -8.82 -16.32 -3.01
N ARG A 365 -7.68 -16.86 -2.56
CA ARG A 365 -6.41 -16.83 -3.31
C ARG A 365 -5.89 -18.25 -3.50
N ASP A 366 -5.24 -18.44 -4.65
CA ASP A 366 -4.61 -19.69 -5.07
C ASP A 366 -3.27 -19.34 -5.77
N ASN A 367 -2.17 -19.99 -5.37
CA ASN A 367 -0.84 -19.76 -5.93
C ASN A 367 -0.36 -20.87 -6.90
N GLN A 368 -1.27 -21.72 -7.37
CA GLN A 368 -0.99 -22.79 -8.32
C GLN A 368 -0.38 -22.22 -9.61
N THR A 369 0.56 -22.98 -10.17
CA THR A 369 1.21 -22.68 -11.46
C THR A 369 0.93 -23.81 -12.44
N SER A 370 1.08 -23.54 -13.73
CA SER A 370 1.02 -24.55 -14.78
C SER A 370 2.12 -24.32 -15.81
N PRO A 371 2.41 -25.29 -16.70
CA PRO A 371 3.34 -25.06 -17.81
C PRO A 371 2.93 -23.89 -18.73
N GLU A 372 1.62 -23.63 -18.85
CA GLU A 372 1.07 -22.49 -19.61
C GLU A 372 1.22 -21.17 -18.84
N HIS A 373 1.02 -21.21 -17.52
CA HIS A 373 1.10 -20.06 -16.62
C HIS A 373 2.16 -20.31 -15.52
N PRO A 374 3.46 -20.22 -15.85
CA PRO A 374 4.54 -20.47 -14.90
C PRO A 374 4.60 -19.40 -13.79
N ASP A 375 4.11 -18.19 -14.07
CA ASP A 375 4.02 -17.09 -13.10
C ASP A 375 2.79 -17.22 -12.17
N GLY A 376 1.90 -18.20 -12.42
CA GLY A 376 0.67 -18.44 -11.65
C GLY A 376 -0.57 -18.50 -12.54
N ILE A 377 -1.44 -19.48 -12.31
CA ILE A 377 -2.74 -19.60 -13.02
C ILE A 377 -3.65 -18.43 -12.66
N TYR A 378 -3.60 -18.01 -11.39
CA TYR A 378 -4.40 -16.93 -10.82
C TYR A 378 -3.57 -15.65 -10.59
N HIS A 379 -2.85 -15.25 -11.65
CA HIS A 379 -1.94 -14.11 -11.71
C HIS A 379 -2.06 -13.44 -13.09
N PRO A 380 -1.71 -12.14 -13.28
CA PRO A 380 -1.62 -11.52 -14.59
C PRO A 380 -0.96 -12.38 -15.68
N HIS A 381 -1.72 -12.69 -16.73
CA HIS A 381 -1.23 -13.49 -17.86
C HIS A 381 -0.37 -12.65 -18.82
N LYS A 382 0.41 -13.34 -19.65
CA LYS A 382 1.49 -12.73 -20.46
C LYS A 382 1.03 -11.55 -21.32
N ASP A 383 -0.19 -11.62 -21.83
CA ASP A 383 -0.82 -10.61 -22.69
C ASP A 383 -1.12 -9.29 -21.97
N VAL A 384 -1.27 -9.29 -20.64
CA VAL A 384 -1.52 -8.06 -19.84
C VAL A 384 -0.28 -7.57 -19.06
N GLN A 385 0.79 -8.37 -19.02
CA GLN A 385 2.02 -8.07 -18.26
C GLN A 385 2.76 -6.82 -18.76
N HIS A 386 2.49 -6.33 -19.96
CA HIS A 386 3.06 -5.07 -20.46
C HIS A 386 2.61 -3.84 -19.63
N ILE A 387 1.40 -3.89 -19.06
CA ILE A 387 0.88 -2.90 -18.12
C ILE A 387 1.23 -3.28 -16.68
N LYS A 388 0.88 -4.51 -16.26
CA LYS A 388 1.02 -4.95 -14.87
C LYS A 388 1.51 -6.39 -14.81
N LYS A 389 2.78 -6.56 -14.43
CA LYS A 389 3.42 -7.87 -14.30
C LYS A 389 3.53 -8.36 -12.86
N GLU A 390 3.64 -7.43 -11.91
CA GLU A 390 3.85 -7.75 -10.51
C GLU A 390 2.59 -8.37 -9.89
N ASN A 391 2.78 -9.07 -8.76
CA ASN A 391 1.70 -9.70 -8.01
C ASN A 391 0.62 -8.69 -7.60
N ILE A 392 -0.62 -9.16 -7.56
CA ILE A 392 -1.79 -8.38 -7.13
C ILE A 392 -1.86 -8.43 -5.60
N GLY A 393 -1.44 -7.33 -4.96
CA GLY A 393 -1.50 -7.13 -3.52
C GLY A 393 -2.87 -6.65 -3.06
N LEU A 394 -3.02 -6.51 -1.74
CA LEU A 394 -4.26 -6.12 -1.06
C LEU A 394 -4.93 -4.87 -1.68
N ILE A 395 -4.15 -3.85 -2.04
CA ILE A 395 -4.68 -2.59 -2.58
C ILE A 395 -5.28 -2.80 -3.97
N GLU A 396 -4.59 -3.54 -4.83
CA GLU A 396 -5.04 -3.84 -6.19
C GLU A 396 -6.25 -4.77 -6.18
N VAL A 397 -6.27 -5.75 -5.27
CA VAL A 397 -7.44 -6.63 -5.03
C VAL A 397 -8.71 -5.81 -4.80
N MET A 398 -8.60 -4.69 -4.08
CA MET A 398 -9.74 -3.81 -3.78
C MET A 398 -10.10 -2.83 -4.92
N GLY A 399 -9.33 -2.81 -6.02
CA GLY A 399 -9.64 -2.04 -7.22
C GLY A 399 -8.81 -0.79 -7.46
N LEU A 400 -7.72 -0.58 -6.71
CA LEU A 400 -6.76 0.51 -6.95
C LEU A 400 -5.47 -0.02 -7.58
N ALA A 401 -5.26 0.20 -8.88
CA ALA A 401 -4.07 -0.22 -9.60
C ALA A 401 -2.86 0.61 -9.20
N ILE A 402 -1.80 -0.03 -8.68
CA ILE A 402 -0.50 0.62 -8.45
C ILE A 402 0.43 0.29 -9.62
N LEU A 403 0.57 1.23 -10.53
CA LEU A 403 1.32 1.09 -11.77
C LEU A 403 2.71 1.73 -11.70
N PRO A 404 3.70 1.18 -12.45
CA PRO A 404 5.09 1.63 -12.37
C PRO A 404 5.33 2.99 -13.05
N PRO A 405 6.32 3.79 -12.59
CA PRO A 405 6.68 5.10 -13.14
C PRO A 405 6.79 5.15 -14.68
N ARG A 406 7.35 4.10 -15.29
CA ARG A 406 7.58 3.99 -16.73
C ARG A 406 6.33 4.22 -17.57
N LEU A 407 5.15 3.81 -17.07
CA LEU A 407 3.91 3.92 -17.82
C LEU A 407 3.50 5.37 -18.09
N LYS A 408 4.01 6.35 -17.33
CA LYS A 408 3.75 7.77 -17.63
C LYS A 408 4.18 8.13 -19.05
N ALA A 409 5.41 7.77 -19.43
CA ALA A 409 5.95 8.09 -20.75
C ALA A 409 5.38 7.15 -21.82
N GLU A 410 5.22 5.86 -21.48
CA GLU A 410 4.77 4.85 -22.43
C GLU A 410 3.31 5.06 -22.86
N VAL A 411 2.42 5.50 -21.95
CA VAL A 411 1.03 5.86 -22.29
C VAL A 411 0.97 7.03 -23.27
N GLU A 412 1.81 8.06 -23.08
CA GLU A 412 1.90 9.20 -24.01
C GLU A 412 2.44 8.77 -25.39
N GLN A 413 3.42 7.86 -25.42
CA GLN A 413 3.96 7.32 -26.68
C GLN A 413 2.90 6.55 -27.47
N VAL A 414 2.10 5.72 -26.80
CA VAL A 414 0.99 5.02 -27.46
C VAL A 414 -0.03 6.04 -27.97
N ALA A 415 -0.39 7.07 -27.19
CA ALA A 415 -1.31 8.11 -27.65
C ALA A 415 -0.80 8.86 -28.90
N SER A 416 0.48 9.25 -28.92
CA SER A 416 1.14 9.84 -30.11
C SER A 416 1.10 8.89 -31.32
N TYR A 417 1.33 7.59 -31.11
CA TYR A 417 1.30 6.60 -32.17
C TYR A 417 -0.09 6.50 -32.82
N LEU A 418 -1.16 6.56 -32.02
CA LEU A 418 -2.54 6.49 -32.52
C LEU A 418 -2.88 7.63 -33.49
N VAL A 419 -2.34 8.84 -33.26
CA VAL A 419 -2.60 10.02 -34.11
C VAL A 419 -1.62 10.17 -35.27
N GLY A 420 -0.64 9.27 -35.40
CA GLY A 420 0.33 9.29 -36.49
C GLY A 420 1.48 10.27 -36.33
N ASP A 421 1.76 10.75 -35.11
CA ASP A 421 2.85 11.69 -34.81
C ASP A 421 4.26 11.06 -34.85
N GLY A 422 4.37 9.79 -35.22
CA GLY A 422 5.65 9.15 -35.55
C GLY A 422 6.53 8.75 -34.34
N ASP A 423 5.98 8.74 -33.13
CA ASP A 423 6.69 8.22 -31.95
C ASP A 423 6.83 6.69 -32.03
N ALA A 424 8.02 6.19 -31.68
CA ALA A 424 8.25 4.77 -31.52
C ALA A 424 7.56 4.29 -30.23
N VAL A 425 6.65 3.32 -30.37
CA VAL A 425 6.09 2.58 -29.24
C VAL A 425 7.12 1.55 -28.79
N VAL A 426 7.25 1.34 -27.49
CA VAL A 426 8.11 0.27 -26.96
C VAL A 426 7.61 -1.09 -27.47
N ASP A 427 8.51 -1.96 -27.92
CA ASP A 427 8.16 -3.22 -28.62
C ASP A 427 7.05 -4.05 -27.95
N TYR A 428 7.06 -4.14 -26.62
CA TYR A 428 6.07 -4.93 -25.87
C TYR A 428 4.68 -4.27 -25.75
N HIS A 429 4.52 -3.02 -26.18
CA HIS A 429 3.25 -2.31 -26.31
C HIS A 429 2.75 -2.26 -27.76
N GLN A 430 3.55 -2.68 -28.74
CA GLN A 430 3.26 -2.48 -30.15
C GLN A 430 1.94 -3.16 -30.58
N GLU A 431 1.74 -4.42 -30.19
CA GLU A 431 0.52 -5.16 -30.51
C GLU A 431 -0.73 -4.47 -29.93
N TRP A 432 -0.66 -4.02 -28.68
CA TRP A 432 -1.73 -3.26 -28.03
C TRP A 432 -2.01 -1.92 -28.75
N ALA A 433 -0.96 -1.18 -29.10
CA ALA A 433 -1.08 0.09 -29.82
C ALA A 433 -1.69 -0.09 -31.22
N ASP A 434 -1.32 -1.15 -31.93
CA ASP A 434 -1.89 -1.50 -33.25
C ASP A 434 -3.37 -1.86 -33.13
N GLN A 435 -3.75 -2.64 -32.11
CA GLN A 435 -5.15 -2.97 -31.85
C GLN A 435 -5.96 -1.70 -31.58
N LEU A 436 -5.49 -0.79 -30.73
CA LEU A 436 -6.17 0.48 -30.47
C LEU A 436 -6.32 1.32 -31.75
N ARG A 437 -5.28 1.37 -32.59
CA ARG A 437 -5.31 2.11 -33.86
C ARG A 437 -6.34 1.55 -34.83
N VAL A 438 -6.48 0.22 -34.91
CA VAL A 438 -7.50 -0.43 -35.75
C VAL A 438 -8.92 -0.10 -35.28
N HIS A 439 -9.16 0.00 -33.97
CA HIS A 439 -10.46 0.37 -33.42
C HIS A 439 -10.78 1.86 -33.54
N HIS A 440 -9.76 2.71 -33.72
CA HIS A 440 -9.88 4.16 -33.81
C HIS A 440 -9.15 4.74 -35.05
N PRO A 441 -9.52 4.34 -36.28
CA PRO A 441 -8.75 4.64 -37.50
C PRO A 441 -8.72 6.13 -37.87
N ASP A 442 -9.74 6.89 -37.48
CA ASP A 442 -9.90 8.32 -37.81
C ASP A 442 -9.43 9.25 -36.66
N LEU A 443 -8.70 8.71 -35.68
CA LEU A 443 -8.26 9.48 -34.51
C LEU A 443 -7.07 10.39 -34.86
N THR A 444 -7.26 11.71 -34.69
CA THR A 444 -6.22 12.71 -34.96
C THR A 444 -5.98 13.67 -33.78
N ASP A 445 -6.83 13.61 -32.75
CA ASP A 445 -6.73 14.45 -31.56
C ASP A 445 -5.93 13.72 -30.47
N LYS A 446 -4.82 14.32 -30.07
CA LYS A 446 -3.89 13.75 -29.10
C LYS A 446 -4.47 13.66 -27.69
N GLU A 447 -5.28 14.63 -27.28
CA GLU A 447 -5.90 14.61 -25.93
C GLU A 447 -6.92 13.47 -25.86
N LYS A 448 -7.74 13.32 -26.90
CA LYS A 448 -8.68 12.20 -27.02
C LYS A 448 -7.97 10.85 -27.13
N ALA A 449 -6.82 10.78 -27.82
CA ALA A 449 -6.01 9.57 -27.86
C ALA A 449 -5.49 9.19 -26.49
N LEU A 450 -5.04 10.16 -25.69
CA LEU A 450 -4.59 9.91 -24.33
C LEU A 450 -5.73 9.38 -23.44
N GLU A 451 -6.94 9.88 -23.57
CA GLU A 451 -8.12 9.36 -22.87
C GLU A 451 -8.41 7.90 -23.25
N ILE A 452 -8.43 7.59 -24.55
CA ILE A 452 -8.64 6.20 -25.04
C ILE A 452 -7.58 5.25 -24.49
N VAL A 453 -6.30 5.68 -24.48
CA VAL A 453 -5.21 4.86 -23.94
C VAL A 453 -5.39 4.64 -22.44
N LYS A 454 -5.77 5.67 -21.67
CA LYS A 454 -6.06 5.54 -20.22
C LYS A 454 -7.23 4.61 -19.94
N ASP A 455 -8.31 4.71 -20.72
CA ASP A 455 -9.45 3.79 -20.60
C ASP A 455 -9.06 2.35 -20.92
N SER A 456 -8.20 2.17 -21.94
CA SER A 456 -7.67 0.86 -22.29
C SER A 456 -6.76 0.30 -21.19
N VAL A 457 -5.93 1.12 -20.54
CA VAL A 457 -5.15 0.71 -19.35
C VAL A 457 -6.07 0.22 -18.23
N GLY A 458 -7.17 0.93 -17.96
CA GLY A 458 -8.15 0.48 -16.96
C GLY A 458 -8.86 -0.83 -17.36
N THR A 459 -9.15 -1.01 -18.64
CA THR A 459 -9.70 -2.27 -19.17
C THR A 459 -8.73 -3.43 -19.00
N ILE A 460 -7.43 -3.21 -19.29
CA ILE A 460 -6.37 -4.21 -19.07
C ILE A 460 -6.24 -4.51 -17.56
N PHE A 461 -6.36 -3.50 -16.69
CA PHE A 461 -6.34 -3.73 -15.24
C PHE A 461 -7.55 -4.53 -14.73
N ALA A 462 -8.75 -4.30 -15.28
CA ALA A 462 -9.91 -5.14 -14.99
C ALA A 462 -9.63 -6.59 -15.36
N ARG A 463 -9.05 -6.83 -16.55
CA ARG A 463 -8.65 -8.16 -17.00
C ARG A 463 -7.60 -8.80 -16.09
N VAL A 464 -6.61 -8.04 -15.64
CA VAL A 464 -5.62 -8.47 -14.64
C VAL A 464 -6.29 -9.01 -13.37
N LEU A 465 -7.36 -8.36 -12.88
CA LEU A 465 -8.10 -8.83 -11.72
C LEU A 465 -8.92 -10.10 -12.03
N GLU A 466 -9.45 -10.24 -13.24
CA GLU A 466 -10.15 -11.45 -13.70
C GLU A 466 -9.20 -12.65 -13.83
N ASP A 467 -7.98 -12.43 -14.32
CA ASP A 467 -6.92 -13.44 -14.35
C ASP A 467 -6.58 -13.88 -12.92
N ALA A 468 -6.50 -12.93 -11.98
CA ALA A 468 -6.24 -13.20 -10.56
C ALA A 468 -7.41 -13.83 -9.78
N GLY A 469 -8.63 -13.80 -10.31
CA GLY A 469 -9.81 -14.42 -9.69
C GLY A 469 -9.78 -15.95 -9.82
N VAL A 470 -9.97 -16.66 -8.70
CA VAL A 470 -10.00 -18.14 -8.67
C VAL A 470 -11.16 -18.68 -9.49
N TYR A 471 -12.38 -18.29 -9.11
CA TYR A 471 -13.59 -18.58 -9.86
C TYR A 471 -13.85 -17.47 -10.87
N LYS A 472 -13.78 -17.81 -12.16
CA LYS A 472 -13.97 -16.88 -13.26
C LYS A 472 -15.41 -16.35 -13.32
N GLN A 473 -15.59 -15.16 -13.89
CA GLN A 473 -16.90 -14.50 -14.08
C GLN A 473 -17.68 -15.10 -15.26
N THR A 474 -17.65 -16.43 -15.40
CA THR A 474 -18.40 -17.23 -16.37
C THR A 474 -19.47 -18.05 -15.65
N GLU A 475 -20.48 -18.55 -16.36
CA GLU A 475 -21.50 -19.41 -15.75
C GLU A 475 -20.89 -20.63 -15.03
N GLN A 476 -19.89 -21.27 -15.64
CA GLN A 476 -19.17 -22.40 -15.05
C GLN A 476 -18.42 -21.99 -13.78
N GLY A 477 -17.72 -20.85 -13.80
CA GLY A 477 -16.96 -20.37 -12.65
C GLY A 477 -17.87 -19.99 -11.47
N GLN A 478 -18.99 -19.30 -11.74
CA GLN A 478 -19.96 -18.94 -10.70
C GLN A 478 -20.68 -20.17 -10.11
N ALA A 479 -20.99 -21.16 -10.95
CA ALA A 479 -21.53 -22.44 -10.48
C ALA A 479 -20.51 -23.19 -9.59
N ALA A 480 -19.22 -23.14 -9.94
CA ALA A 480 -18.16 -23.73 -9.12
C ALA A 480 -17.97 -23.00 -7.79
N PHE A 481 -18.01 -21.67 -7.79
CA PHE A 481 -17.94 -20.89 -6.55
C PHE A 481 -19.09 -21.25 -5.61
N MET A 482 -20.29 -21.43 -6.16
CA MET A 482 -21.45 -21.88 -5.38
C MET A 482 -21.28 -23.28 -4.79
N ARG A 483 -20.66 -24.23 -5.51
CA ARG A 483 -20.35 -25.56 -4.94
C ARG A 483 -19.42 -25.46 -3.74
N PHE A 484 -18.42 -24.58 -3.79
CA PHE A 484 -17.56 -24.32 -2.63
C PHE A 484 -18.35 -23.72 -1.46
N VAL A 485 -19.18 -22.71 -1.73
CA VAL A 485 -20.05 -22.11 -0.71
C VAL A 485 -21.00 -23.14 -0.08
N GLU A 486 -21.57 -24.03 -0.88
CA GLU A 486 -22.41 -25.15 -0.42
C GLU A 486 -21.63 -26.13 0.46
N GLN A 487 -20.38 -26.45 0.08
CA GLN A 487 -19.48 -27.30 0.86
C GLN A 487 -19.19 -26.72 2.26
N VAL A 488 -19.04 -25.39 2.37
CA VAL A 488 -18.86 -24.72 3.68
C VAL A 488 -20.10 -24.87 4.58
N GLY A 489 -21.28 -25.04 3.99
CA GLY A 489 -22.52 -25.37 4.73
C GLY A 489 -23.55 -24.24 4.73
N ILE A 490 -24.17 -23.95 3.59
CA ILE A 490 -25.28 -22.99 3.52
C ILE A 490 -26.53 -23.52 4.24
N LEU A 491 -27.30 -22.62 4.82
CA LEU A 491 -28.64 -22.93 5.33
C LEU A 491 -29.55 -23.23 4.14
N SER A 492 -30.19 -24.40 4.13
CA SER A 492 -31.19 -24.74 3.12
C SER A 492 -32.45 -23.90 3.36
N ASP A 493 -33.02 -23.34 2.28
CA ASP A 493 -34.28 -22.59 2.32
C ASP A 493 -35.48 -23.45 2.75
#